data_AF-A0A816EX91-F1
#
_entry.id   AF-A0A816EX91-F1
#
_cell.length_a   1.000
_cell.length_b   1.000
_cell.length_c   1.000
_cell.angle_alpha   90.00
_cell.angle_beta   90.00
_cell.angle_gamma   90.00
#
_symmetry.space_group_name_H-M   'P 1'
#
loop_
_entity.id
_entity.type
_entity.pdbx_description
1 polymer ?
#
loop_
_entity_poly.entity_id
_entity_poly.type
_entity_poly.pdbx_seq_one_letter_code
_entity_poly.pdbx_strand_id
1 'polypeptide(L)'
;VATSCAGIPSQKGAVFGAEEWSPLYNYSTSEAEQQLKRLRATGANWVRILVTWFQNTVNDTTIYRIDKPSLLATATDDELEYVIKLAHRMEFKVMLSPIIDPDWTNRSNHRSGPDMTWRGLIGLYFTDAQWKTWFENYNNYVTKYAIMAQRLGVEQFCIGAELNIPFSRPTDMRNTIKSEFLRR
;
A
#
# COMPACT_ATOMS: atom_id res chain seq x y z
N VAL A 1 -30.67 21.10 25.04
CA VAL A 1 -30.36 19.81 24.41
C VAL A 1 -28.94 19.90 23.87
N ALA A 2 -27.97 19.31 24.57
CA ALA A 2 -26.57 19.34 24.14
C ALA A 2 -26.38 18.27 23.05
N THR A 3 -26.17 18.70 21.82
CA THR A 3 -25.76 17.84 20.72
C THR A 3 -24.36 17.32 21.07
N SER A 4 -24.25 16.04 21.44
CA SER A 4 -22.95 15.42 21.64
C SER A 4 -22.17 15.50 20.33
N CYS A 5 -21.03 16.18 20.33
CA CYS A 5 -20.03 15.99 19.29
C CYS A 5 -19.62 14.51 19.36
N ALA A 6 -20.20 13.67 18.50
CA ALA A 6 -19.72 12.32 18.31
C ALA A 6 -18.27 12.47 17.82
N GLY A 7 -17.31 12.28 18.74
CA GLY A 7 -15.89 12.31 18.40
C GLY A 7 -15.62 11.30 17.28
N ILE A 8 -14.68 11.63 16.40
CA ILE A 8 -14.23 10.67 15.38
C ILE A 8 -13.86 9.37 16.10
N PRO A 9 -14.50 8.23 15.79
CA PRO A 9 -14.24 6.98 16.51
C PRO A 9 -12.75 6.64 16.45
N SER A 10 -12.16 6.28 17.59
CA SER A 10 -10.73 5.91 17.67
C SER A 10 -10.38 4.82 16.65
N GLN A 11 -9.28 4.99 15.92
CA GLN A 11 -8.76 3.98 15.01
C GLN A 11 -7.95 2.92 15.77
N LYS A 12 -8.60 1.80 16.14
CA LYS A 12 -7.98 0.61 16.75
C LYS A 12 -7.73 -0.40 15.64
N GLY A 13 -6.63 -0.20 14.91
CA GLY A 13 -6.34 -0.95 13.69
C GLY A 13 -5.15 -1.89 13.79
N ALA A 14 -5.09 -2.85 12.88
CA ALA A 14 -3.90 -3.67 12.63
C ALA A 14 -3.63 -3.77 11.11
N VAL A 15 -2.39 -4.04 10.73
CA VAL A 15 -2.06 -4.44 9.36
C VAL A 15 -2.51 -5.88 9.15
N PHE A 16 -3.24 -6.14 8.07
CA PHE A 16 -3.80 -7.45 7.79
C PHE A 16 -3.08 -8.13 6.63
N GLY A 17 -2.75 -9.41 6.82
CA GLY A 17 -2.27 -10.30 5.76
C GLY A 17 -0.83 -10.08 5.29
N ALA A 18 -0.07 -9.15 5.85
CA ALA A 18 1.27 -8.83 5.35
C ALA A 18 2.39 -9.66 6.02
N GLU A 19 3.10 -10.49 5.23
CA GLU A 19 4.50 -10.91 5.46
C GLU A 19 5.37 -10.14 4.48
N GLU A 20 6.53 -9.62 4.89
CA GLU A 20 7.43 -8.90 3.96
C GLU A 20 6.72 -7.86 3.06
N TRP A 21 5.62 -7.27 3.57
CA TRP A 21 4.72 -6.34 2.84
C TRP A 21 3.90 -6.96 1.69
N SER A 22 3.97 -8.27 1.46
CA SER A 22 3.12 -9.04 0.53
C SER A 22 2.18 -9.99 1.29
N PRO A 23 1.13 -10.54 0.64
CA PRO A 23 0.18 -11.41 1.31
C PRO A 23 0.82 -12.73 1.76
N LEU A 24 0.70 -13.06 3.05
CA LEU A 24 1.06 -14.36 3.63
C LEU A 24 0.36 -15.55 2.94
N TYR A 25 -0.84 -15.28 2.45
CA TYR A 25 -1.74 -16.25 1.84
C TYR A 25 -2.65 -15.54 0.85
N ASN A 26 -3.29 -16.32 -0.02
CA ASN A 26 -4.32 -15.80 -0.91
C ASN A 26 -5.47 -15.23 -0.07
N TYR A 27 -5.81 -13.97 -0.28
CA TYR A 27 -6.86 -13.28 0.46
C TYR A 27 -8.26 -13.90 0.29
N SER A 28 -8.48 -14.65 -0.78
CA SER A 28 -9.76 -15.29 -1.13
C SER A 28 -9.96 -16.66 -0.48
N THR A 29 -9.28 -16.93 0.64
CA THR A 29 -9.36 -18.24 1.33
C THR A 29 -10.09 -18.17 2.67
N SER A 30 -10.49 -19.35 3.17
CA SER A 30 -11.16 -19.47 4.47
C SER A 30 -10.27 -19.02 5.64
N GLU A 31 -8.95 -19.12 5.47
CA GLU A 31 -7.94 -18.69 6.43
C GLU A 31 -7.99 -17.18 6.62
N ALA A 32 -8.10 -16.41 5.53
CA ALA A 32 -8.24 -14.95 5.58
C ALA A 32 -9.45 -14.52 6.41
N GLU A 33 -10.58 -15.19 6.19
CA GLU A 33 -11.81 -14.96 6.97
C GLU A 33 -11.63 -15.27 8.45
N GLN A 34 -11.00 -16.39 8.79
CA GLN A 34 -10.73 -16.76 10.18
C GLN A 34 -9.80 -15.75 10.87
N GLN A 35 -8.76 -15.27 10.18
CA GLN A 35 -7.86 -14.26 10.75
C GLN A 35 -8.56 -12.92 10.98
N LEU A 36 -9.42 -12.46 10.08
CA LEU A 36 -10.23 -11.26 10.30
C LEU A 36 -11.20 -11.41 11.48
N LYS A 37 -11.84 -12.58 11.63
CA LYS A 37 -12.70 -12.87 12.80
C LYS A 37 -11.92 -12.79 14.12
N ARG A 38 -10.72 -13.39 14.15
CA ARG A 38 -9.82 -13.32 15.33
C ARG A 38 -9.42 -11.88 15.63
N LEU A 39 -9.06 -11.11 14.60
CA LEU A 39 -8.74 -9.70 14.76
C LEU A 39 -9.93 -8.90 15.31
N ARG A 40 -11.15 -9.16 14.82
CA ARG A 40 -12.36 -8.48 15.29
C ARG A 40 -12.61 -8.77 16.78
N ALA A 41 -12.38 -10.02 17.21
CA ALA A 41 -12.52 -10.43 18.60
C ALA A 41 -11.56 -9.70 19.57
N THR A 42 -10.46 -9.10 19.08
CA THR A 42 -9.58 -8.24 19.89
C THR A 42 -10.18 -6.87 20.21
N GLY A 43 -11.31 -6.51 19.59
CA GLY A 43 -11.90 -5.17 19.67
C GLY A 43 -11.35 -4.20 18.62
N ALA A 44 -10.55 -4.68 17.67
CA ALA A 44 -10.13 -3.90 16.51
C ALA A 44 -11.35 -3.48 15.66
N ASN A 45 -11.29 -2.27 15.12
CA ASN A 45 -12.33 -1.68 14.28
C ASN A 45 -11.79 -1.13 12.95
N TRP A 46 -10.48 -1.26 12.72
CA TRP A 46 -9.86 -0.96 11.43
C TRP A 46 -8.92 -2.07 10.98
N VAL A 47 -8.75 -2.20 9.66
CA VAL A 47 -7.66 -2.97 9.06
C VAL A 47 -6.92 -2.12 8.03
N ARG A 48 -5.60 -2.24 8.00
CA ARG A 48 -4.76 -1.74 6.91
C ARG A 48 -4.41 -2.91 5.99
N ILE A 49 -4.83 -2.81 4.74
CA ILE A 49 -4.57 -3.80 3.70
C ILE A 49 -3.50 -3.25 2.77
N LEU A 50 -2.48 -4.05 2.50
CA LEU A 50 -1.34 -3.65 1.69
C LEU A 50 -1.44 -4.22 0.28
N VAL A 51 -0.89 -3.48 -0.67
CA VAL A 51 -0.56 -3.99 -2.00
C VAL A 51 0.83 -3.51 -2.39
N THR A 52 1.76 -4.45 -2.53
CA THR A 52 3.17 -4.13 -2.79
C THR A 52 3.53 -4.39 -4.25
N TRP A 53 4.09 -3.36 -4.89
CA TRP A 53 4.78 -3.47 -6.17
C TRP A 53 6.28 -3.24 -5.94
N PHE A 54 7.09 -3.56 -6.93
CA PHE A 54 8.54 -3.63 -6.81
C PHE A 54 9.23 -2.78 -7.86
N GLN A 55 10.47 -2.41 -7.57
CA GLN A 55 11.42 -1.85 -8.52
C GLN A 55 12.69 -2.68 -8.45
N ASN A 56 13.35 -2.90 -9.58
CA ASN A 56 14.50 -3.78 -9.64
C ASN A 56 15.62 -3.35 -8.66
N THR A 57 15.89 -2.04 -8.58
CA THR A 57 16.72 -1.40 -7.56
C THR A 57 16.12 -0.05 -7.15
N VAL A 58 16.69 0.58 -6.13
CA VAL A 58 16.31 1.95 -5.73
C VAL A 58 16.63 3.02 -6.79
N ASN A 59 17.40 2.66 -7.82
CA ASN A 59 17.79 3.56 -8.93
C ASN A 59 17.09 3.20 -10.26
N ASP A 60 16.11 2.31 -10.25
CA ASP A 60 15.26 2.02 -11.40
C ASP A 60 13.98 2.87 -11.35
N THR A 61 13.47 3.27 -12.51
CA THR A 61 12.21 4.03 -12.60
C THR A 61 10.98 3.16 -12.85
N THR A 62 11.19 1.90 -13.21
CA THR A 62 10.12 0.95 -13.56
C THR A 62 9.56 0.31 -12.30
N ILE A 63 8.24 0.40 -12.13
CA ILE A 63 7.50 -0.18 -11.00
C ILE A 63 6.62 -1.32 -11.55
N TYR A 64 6.75 -2.52 -11.00
CA TYR A 64 6.11 -3.73 -11.52
C TYR A 64 5.57 -4.66 -10.44
N ARG A 65 4.71 -5.59 -10.85
CA ARG A 65 4.17 -6.65 -10.00
C ARG A 65 5.09 -7.85 -10.05
N ILE A 66 5.22 -8.56 -8.94
CA ILE A 66 5.78 -9.91 -8.95
C ILE A 66 4.62 -10.90 -8.94
N ASP A 67 4.67 -11.92 -9.79
CA ASP A 67 3.63 -12.95 -9.87
C ASP A 67 3.94 -14.16 -8.99
N LYS A 68 2.90 -14.97 -8.74
CA LYS A 68 3.04 -16.28 -8.08
C LYS A 68 3.96 -17.19 -8.92
N PRO A 69 4.72 -18.12 -8.29
CA PRO A 69 4.63 -18.55 -6.88
C PRO A 69 5.61 -17.84 -5.92
N SER A 70 6.15 -16.66 -6.27
CA SER A 70 7.05 -15.93 -5.38
C SER A 70 6.40 -15.60 -4.04
N LEU A 71 7.16 -15.66 -2.94
CA LEU A 71 6.72 -15.16 -1.63
C LEU A 71 6.50 -13.64 -1.63
N LEU A 72 7.09 -12.94 -2.61
CA LEU A 72 6.88 -11.51 -2.82
C LEU A 72 5.70 -11.22 -3.75
N ALA A 73 4.93 -12.23 -4.19
CA ALA A 73 3.88 -12.04 -5.19
C ALA A 73 2.89 -10.94 -4.76
N THR A 74 2.64 -10.02 -5.68
CA THR A 74 1.66 -8.94 -5.52
C THR A 74 0.25 -9.53 -5.56
N ALA A 75 -0.55 -9.30 -4.50
CA ALA A 75 -1.97 -9.68 -4.48
C ALA A 75 -2.70 -9.27 -5.76
N THR A 76 -3.49 -10.18 -6.32
CA THR A 76 -4.35 -9.86 -7.48
C THR A 76 -5.39 -8.81 -7.12
N ASP A 77 -5.92 -8.12 -8.13
CA ASP A 77 -6.95 -7.11 -7.88
C ASP A 77 -8.24 -7.76 -7.33
N ASP A 78 -8.54 -8.99 -7.74
CA ASP A 78 -9.67 -9.79 -7.22
C ASP A 78 -9.47 -10.21 -5.76
N GLU A 79 -8.24 -10.61 -5.40
CA GLU A 79 -7.85 -10.93 -4.03
C GLU A 79 -8.04 -9.72 -3.10
N LEU A 80 -7.58 -8.54 -3.54
CA LEU A 80 -7.74 -7.29 -2.80
C LEU A 80 -9.21 -6.90 -2.66
N GLU A 81 -9.98 -6.96 -3.74
CA GLU A 81 -11.41 -6.65 -3.71
C GLU A 81 -12.17 -7.58 -2.76
N TYR A 82 -11.85 -8.88 -2.78
CA TYR A 82 -12.45 -9.85 -1.88
C TYR A 82 -12.20 -9.51 -0.41
N VAL A 83 -10.93 -9.27 -0.02
CA VAL A 83 -10.61 -8.99 1.40
C VAL A 83 -11.16 -7.66 1.88
N ILE A 84 -11.19 -6.63 1.02
CA ILE A 84 -11.82 -5.34 1.36
C ILE A 84 -13.31 -5.54 1.65
N LYS A 85 -14.03 -6.23 0.75
CA LYS A 85 -15.46 -6.52 0.96
C LYS A 85 -15.69 -7.39 2.19
N LEU A 86 -14.81 -8.36 2.46
CA LEU A 86 -14.89 -9.22 3.62
C LEU A 86 -14.71 -8.42 4.93
N ALA A 87 -13.72 -7.53 4.97
CA ALA A 87 -13.49 -6.63 6.11
C ALA A 87 -14.71 -5.73 6.37
N HIS A 88 -15.29 -5.12 5.33
CA HIS A 88 -16.52 -4.33 5.48
C HIS A 88 -17.70 -5.14 5.99
N ARG A 89 -17.89 -6.40 5.53
CA ARG A 89 -18.93 -7.30 6.05
C ARG A 89 -18.75 -7.63 7.54
N MET A 90 -17.53 -7.51 8.07
CA MET A 90 -17.21 -7.69 9.48
C MET A 90 -17.15 -6.38 10.27
N GLU A 91 -17.65 -5.29 9.67
CA GLU A 91 -17.73 -3.95 10.26
C GLU A 91 -16.36 -3.31 10.56
N PHE A 92 -15.30 -3.77 9.89
CA PHE A 92 -14.05 -3.02 9.88
C PHE A 92 -14.18 -1.83 8.94
N LYS A 93 -13.57 -0.71 9.34
CA LYS A 93 -13.13 0.32 8.41
C LYS A 93 -11.79 -0.11 7.78
N VAL A 94 -11.54 0.29 6.55
CA VAL A 94 -10.38 -0.13 5.78
C VAL A 94 -9.48 1.06 5.47
N MET A 95 -8.18 0.86 5.67
CA MET A 95 -7.12 1.64 5.02
C MET A 95 -6.51 0.80 3.89
N LEU A 96 -6.63 1.23 2.64
CA LEU A 96 -5.87 0.63 1.53
C LEU A 96 -4.54 1.37 1.38
N SER A 97 -3.44 0.62 1.36
CA SER A 97 -2.09 1.19 1.30
C SER A 97 -1.26 0.50 0.22
N PRO A 98 -1.15 1.14 -0.95
CA PRO A 98 -0.12 0.82 -1.92
C PRO A 98 1.28 1.07 -1.32
N ILE A 99 2.19 0.13 -1.51
CA ILE A 99 3.59 0.15 -1.08
C ILE A 99 4.50 -0.19 -2.26
N ILE A 100 5.67 0.46 -2.32
CA ILE A 100 6.74 0.07 -3.25
C ILE A 100 7.97 -0.32 -2.45
N ASP A 101 8.64 -1.37 -2.91
CA ASP A 101 9.93 -1.82 -2.37
C ASP A 101 10.94 -2.16 -3.47
N PRO A 102 12.24 -2.21 -3.15
CA PRO A 102 13.20 -2.92 -3.98
C PRO A 102 12.78 -4.39 -4.15
N ASP A 103 12.99 -4.95 -5.33
CA ASP A 103 12.77 -6.36 -5.60
C ASP A 103 13.79 -7.19 -4.82
N TRP A 104 13.31 -7.85 -3.76
CA TRP A 104 14.16 -8.65 -2.88
C TRP A 104 14.58 -9.98 -3.49
N THR A 105 14.09 -10.34 -4.68
CA THR A 105 14.64 -11.45 -5.46
C THR A 105 15.94 -11.06 -6.18
N ASN A 106 16.17 -9.76 -6.38
CA ASN A 106 17.42 -9.25 -6.94
C ASN A 106 18.51 -9.23 -5.86
N ARG A 107 19.56 -10.03 -6.08
CA ARG A 107 20.71 -10.19 -5.16
C ARG A 107 21.55 -8.93 -4.98
N SER A 108 21.40 -7.90 -5.82
CA SER A 108 22.06 -6.61 -5.59
C SER A 108 21.40 -5.79 -4.47
N ASN A 109 20.18 -6.15 -4.06
CA ASN A 109 19.47 -5.49 -2.97
C ASN A 109 19.81 -6.18 -1.64
N HIS A 110 20.20 -5.39 -0.65
CA HIS A 110 20.55 -5.88 0.69
C HIS A 110 19.61 -5.29 1.71
N ARG A 111 18.99 -6.12 2.56
CA ARG A 111 18.08 -5.64 3.61
C ARG A 111 18.79 -5.13 4.87
N SER A 112 20.10 -5.32 4.94
CA SER A 112 20.94 -4.96 6.08
C SER A 112 22.39 -4.83 5.64
N GLY A 113 23.21 -4.25 6.53
CA GLY A 113 24.63 -4.04 6.26
C GLY A 113 24.93 -2.69 5.59
N PRO A 114 26.20 -2.46 5.23
CA PRO A 114 26.65 -1.17 4.70
C PRO A 114 26.04 -0.83 3.33
N ASP A 115 25.71 -1.84 2.53
CA ASP A 115 25.12 -1.68 1.19
C ASP A 115 23.59 -1.85 1.19
N MET A 116 22.95 -1.59 2.35
CA MET A 116 21.51 -1.76 2.52
C MET A 116 20.73 -0.88 1.55
N THR A 117 19.81 -1.48 0.81
CA THR A 117 18.78 -0.80 0.04
C THR A 117 17.45 -0.93 0.78
N TRP A 118 16.57 0.07 0.64
CA TRP A 118 15.19 0.04 1.12
C TRP A 118 14.41 1.15 0.41
N ARG A 119 13.07 1.13 0.48
CA ARG A 119 12.23 2.10 -0.23
C ARG A 119 12.53 3.57 0.10
N GLY A 120 13.07 3.84 1.29
CA GLY A 120 13.50 5.17 1.69
C GLY A 120 14.64 5.75 0.83
N LEU A 121 15.41 4.90 0.14
CA LEU A 121 16.51 5.29 -0.74
C LEU A 121 16.12 5.40 -2.22
N ILE A 122 14.85 5.16 -2.57
CA ILE A 122 14.38 5.26 -3.96
C ILE A 122 14.69 6.65 -4.51
N GLY A 123 15.40 6.68 -5.63
CA GLY A 123 15.75 7.90 -6.35
C GLY A 123 16.88 8.71 -5.73
N LEU A 124 17.67 8.15 -4.81
CA LEU A 124 18.84 8.83 -4.22
C LEU A 124 19.78 9.43 -5.28
N TYR A 125 19.92 8.75 -6.42
CA TYR A 125 20.79 9.18 -7.52
C TYR A 125 20.02 9.53 -8.80
N PHE A 126 18.72 9.81 -8.71
CA PHE A 126 17.94 10.20 -9.88
C PHE A 126 18.33 11.59 -10.38
N THR A 127 18.47 11.68 -11.69
CA THR A 127 18.39 12.93 -12.45
C THR A 127 16.94 13.44 -12.46
N ASP A 128 16.73 14.71 -12.83
CA ASP A 128 15.37 15.26 -12.97
C ASP A 128 14.54 14.53 -14.02
N ALA A 129 15.17 14.04 -15.10
CA ALA A 129 14.49 13.22 -16.11
C ALA A 129 14.00 11.90 -15.52
N GLN A 130 14.82 11.24 -14.69
CA GLN A 130 14.41 10.00 -14.00
C GLN A 130 13.32 10.26 -12.96
N TRP A 131 13.37 11.38 -12.24
CA TRP A 131 12.29 11.78 -11.34
C TRP A 131 10.96 11.92 -12.08
N LYS A 132 10.96 12.58 -13.24
CA LYS A 132 9.77 12.71 -14.07
C LYS A 132 9.20 11.34 -14.44
N THR A 133 10.04 10.45 -14.98
CA THR A 133 9.63 9.09 -15.35
C THR A 133 9.13 8.28 -14.15
N TRP A 134 9.82 8.39 -13.00
CA TRP A 134 9.43 7.68 -11.79
C TRP A 134 8.07 8.14 -11.27
N PHE A 135 7.81 9.45 -11.20
CA PHE A 135 6.51 9.96 -10.77
C PHE A 135 5.39 9.62 -11.76
N GLU A 136 5.66 9.58 -13.07
CA GLU A 136 4.68 9.10 -14.05
C GLU A 136 4.28 7.64 -13.76
N ASN A 137 5.26 6.75 -13.52
CA ASN A 137 4.99 5.36 -13.17
C ASN A 137 4.33 5.21 -11.80
N TYR A 138 4.78 5.98 -10.81
CA TYR A 138 4.23 5.98 -9.46
C TYR A 138 2.78 6.44 -9.45
N ASN A 139 2.45 7.50 -10.21
CA ASN A 139 1.10 7.99 -10.37
C ASN A 139 0.21 6.89 -10.95
N ASN A 140 0.57 6.29 -12.08
CA ASN A 140 -0.21 5.21 -12.69
C ASN A 140 -0.48 4.05 -11.71
N TYR A 141 0.54 3.69 -10.92
CA TYR A 141 0.44 2.67 -9.88
C TYR A 141 -0.55 3.07 -8.76
N VAL A 142 -0.41 4.25 -8.15
CA VAL A 142 -1.29 4.67 -7.04
C VAL A 142 -2.71 4.98 -7.50
N THR A 143 -2.88 5.55 -8.71
CA THR A 143 -4.19 5.84 -9.34
C THR A 143 -5.05 4.59 -9.41
N LYS A 144 -4.45 3.48 -9.85
CA LYS A 144 -5.15 2.19 -9.97
C LYS A 144 -5.81 1.80 -8.65
N TYR A 145 -5.10 1.92 -7.54
CA TYR A 145 -5.61 1.55 -6.22
C TYR A 145 -6.47 2.64 -5.58
N ALA A 146 -6.29 3.92 -5.92
CA ALA A 146 -7.19 5.00 -5.51
C ALA A 146 -8.59 4.83 -6.13
N ILE A 147 -8.66 4.45 -7.41
CA ILE A 147 -9.92 4.13 -8.09
C ILE A 147 -10.60 2.92 -7.44
N MET A 148 -9.84 1.86 -7.12
CA MET A 148 -10.36 0.71 -6.38
C MET A 148 -10.90 1.10 -5.01
N ALA A 149 -10.14 1.89 -4.23
CA ALA A 149 -10.55 2.37 -2.92
C ALA A 149 -11.87 3.17 -2.99
N GLN A 150 -11.98 4.08 -3.96
CA GLN A 150 -13.19 4.87 -4.19
C GLN A 150 -14.38 3.98 -4.56
N ARG A 151 -14.20 3.03 -5.47
CA ARG A 151 -15.25 2.10 -5.92
C ARG A 151 -15.75 1.20 -4.78
N LEU A 152 -14.85 0.77 -3.89
CA LEU A 152 -15.16 -0.16 -2.80
C LEU A 152 -15.55 0.53 -1.49
N GLY A 153 -15.55 1.86 -1.45
CA GLY A 153 -15.92 2.63 -0.26
C GLY A 153 -14.90 2.56 0.88
N VAL A 154 -13.61 2.41 0.56
CA VAL A 154 -12.53 2.39 1.55
C VAL A 154 -12.41 3.74 2.25
N GLU A 155 -12.35 3.73 3.59
CA GLU A 155 -12.39 4.94 4.41
C GLU A 155 -11.08 5.75 4.41
N GLN A 156 -9.94 5.09 4.17
CA GLN A 156 -8.66 5.76 4.12
C GLN A 156 -7.75 5.19 3.03
N PHE A 157 -7.08 6.07 2.29
CA PHE A 157 -6.06 5.69 1.32
C PHE A 157 -4.70 6.23 1.78
N CYS A 158 -3.73 5.34 1.96
CA CYS A 158 -2.37 5.70 2.30
C CYS A 158 -1.53 5.72 1.03
N ILE A 159 -1.20 6.91 0.52
CA ILE A 159 -0.58 7.08 -0.79
C ILE A 159 0.84 6.47 -0.86
N GLY A 160 1.57 6.45 0.25
CA GLY A 160 2.88 5.84 0.35
C GLY A 160 3.35 5.73 1.80
N ALA A 161 4.37 4.91 2.05
CA ALA A 161 4.97 4.72 3.36
C ALA A 161 6.50 4.73 3.24
N GLU A 162 7.15 5.54 4.08
CA GLU A 162 8.62 5.59 4.22
C GLU A 162 9.38 5.91 2.92
N LEU A 163 8.72 6.62 1.99
CA LEU A 163 9.34 7.12 0.77
C LEU A 163 10.15 8.39 1.06
N ASN A 164 11.19 8.28 1.89
CA ASN A 164 11.91 9.43 2.45
C ASN A 164 12.42 10.39 1.37
N ILE A 165 13.15 9.88 0.37
CA ILE A 165 13.67 10.71 -0.71
C ILE A 165 12.56 11.21 -1.64
N PRO A 166 11.60 10.39 -2.13
CA PRO A 166 10.49 10.91 -2.91
C PRO A 166 9.66 11.99 -2.17
N PHE A 167 9.46 11.85 -0.85
CA PHE A 167 8.74 12.84 -0.04
C PHE A 167 9.51 14.14 0.18
N SER A 168 10.83 14.15 -0.06
CA SER A 168 11.61 15.39 -0.13
C SER A 168 11.32 16.23 -1.39
N ARG A 169 10.48 15.71 -2.31
CA ARG A 169 9.99 16.39 -3.51
C ARG A 169 8.51 16.77 -3.38
N PRO A 170 8.17 17.78 -2.56
CA PRO A 170 6.78 18.07 -2.19
C PRO A 170 5.92 18.56 -3.36
N THR A 171 6.51 19.16 -4.40
CA THR A 171 5.76 19.58 -5.59
C THR A 171 5.27 18.38 -6.39
N ASP A 172 6.15 17.42 -6.64
CA ASP A 172 5.81 16.19 -7.35
C ASP A 172 4.75 15.39 -6.57
N MET A 173 4.93 15.24 -5.25
CA MET A 173 3.93 14.58 -4.40
C MET A 173 2.57 15.26 -4.37
N ARG A 174 2.53 16.60 -4.32
CA ARG A 174 1.25 17.31 -4.42
C ARG A 174 0.59 17.09 -5.77
N ASN A 175 1.36 16.97 -6.85
CA ASN A 175 0.81 16.69 -8.17
C ASN A 175 0.19 15.28 -8.22
N THR A 176 0.84 14.27 -7.64
CA THR A 176 0.25 12.94 -7.43
C THR A 176 -1.07 13.03 -6.66
N ILE A 177 -1.12 13.74 -5.53
CA ILE A 177 -2.35 13.84 -4.73
C ILE A 177 -3.47 14.56 -5.53
N LYS A 178 -3.12 15.63 -6.26
CA LYS A 178 -4.09 16.41 -7.03
C LYS A 178 -4.68 15.63 -8.20
N SER A 179 -3.87 14.83 -8.91
CA SER A 179 -4.35 14.04 -10.06
C SER A 179 -5.42 13.03 -9.65
N GLU A 180 -5.32 12.50 -8.42
CA GLU A 180 -6.18 11.42 -7.93
C GLU A 180 -7.39 11.88 -7.13
N PHE A 181 -7.22 12.86 -6.23
CA PHE A 181 -8.23 13.14 -5.20
C PHE A 181 -9.04 14.42 -5.42
N LEU A 182 -8.62 15.27 -6.37
CA LEU A 182 -9.28 16.56 -6.64
C LEU A 182 -10.11 16.61 -7.93
N ARG A 183 -10.22 15.51 -8.70
CA ARG A 183 -11.14 15.43 -9.86
C ARG A 183 -12.60 15.20 -9.45
N ARG A 184 -13.01 15.74 -8.30
CA ARG A 184 -14.40 15.73 -7.82
C ARG A 184 -15.21 16.81 -8.50
#